data_AF-A0A957ECB8-F1
#
_entry.id   AF-A0A957ECB8-F1
#
_cell.length_a   1.000
_cell.length_b   1.000
_cell.length_c   1.000
_cell.angle_alpha   90.00
_cell.angle_beta   90.00
_cell.angle_gamma   90.00
#
_symmetry.space_group_name_H-M   'P 1'
#
loop_
_entity.id
_entity.type
_entity.pdbx_description
1 polymer ?
#
loop_
_entity_poly.entity_id
_entity_poly.type
_entity_poly.pdbx_seq_one_letter_code
_entity_poly.pdbx_strand_id
1 'polypeptide(L)'
;MSSVKLGYNSAPMDIRSVTLFCEPDFPVGRIAEFFTAVRPAFPYPLQTTRLALPPFPDWWPEDGDPRQLAEEWQAAGASYISLGPVLLRHEARWIDQIPALLAATDVLFASVEIADTHGQIDTGRCQQAARLIQTVSQILPNGFGNLYLTALANCPPGSPFFPVAYHQGGPAHFAIAVESADIALQAIQSASSLSEARQNLIEAIETAAFRLTLTAQELADTYDIPFSGIDFSLAPFPTDDKSLGGALEALGVPQLGSAGSLFAAGFVTEA
;
A
#
# COMPACT_ATOMS: atom_id res chain seq x y z
N MET A 1 42.45 16.82 6.02
CA MET A 1 41.05 16.70 5.58
C MET A 1 40.79 15.23 5.31
N SER A 2 40.40 14.49 6.35
CA SER A 2 40.12 13.06 6.24
C SER A 2 38.78 12.86 5.56
N SER A 3 38.77 12.09 4.46
CA SER A 3 37.53 11.61 3.86
C SER A 3 36.81 10.70 4.84
N VAL A 4 35.66 11.14 5.34
CA VAL A 4 34.70 10.24 5.98
C VAL A 4 34.20 9.33 4.88
N LYS A 5 34.64 8.07 4.90
CA LYS A 5 34.02 7.00 4.10
C LYS A 5 32.67 6.72 4.74
N LEU A 6 31.59 7.29 4.18
CA LEU A 6 30.22 6.82 4.41
C LEU A 6 30.10 5.43 3.77
N GLY A 7 30.49 4.41 4.52
CA GLY A 7 30.34 3.01 4.15
C GLY A 7 28.93 2.52 4.46
N TYR A 8 27.90 3.09 3.82
CA TYR A 8 26.59 2.45 3.74
C TYR A 8 26.54 1.64 2.44
N ASN A 9 26.78 0.34 2.57
CA ASN A 9 26.60 -0.62 1.51
C ASN A 9 25.07 -0.82 1.31
N SER A 10 24.42 0.12 0.64
CA SER A 10 22.95 0.18 0.57
C SER A 10 22.38 -0.85 -0.43
N ALA A 11 21.76 -1.93 0.06
CA ALA A 11 20.56 -2.61 -0.49
C ALA A 11 20.25 -3.94 0.27
N PRO A 12 18.98 -4.39 0.36
CA PRO A 12 17.86 -4.03 -0.54
C PRO A 12 16.54 -3.62 0.16
N MET A 13 16.27 -2.32 0.08
CA MET A 13 14.91 -1.75 0.12
C MET A 13 14.23 -2.04 -1.21
N ASP A 14 12.96 -2.47 -1.17
CA ASP A 14 12.17 -2.77 -2.36
C ASP A 14 11.00 -1.80 -2.49
N ILE A 15 10.68 -1.42 -3.73
CA ILE A 15 9.44 -0.68 -4.00
C ILE A 15 8.33 -1.71 -4.16
N ARG A 16 7.43 -1.75 -3.18
CA ARG A 16 6.30 -2.66 -3.16
C ARG A 16 5.32 -2.34 -4.28
N SER A 17 5.04 -1.06 -4.47
CA SER A 17 4.24 -0.62 -5.59
C SER A 17 4.45 0.82 -6.01
N VAL A 18 4.20 1.08 -7.28
CA VAL A 18 3.75 2.39 -7.76
C VAL A 18 2.27 2.28 -8.05
N THR A 19 1.47 3.09 -7.36
CA THR A 19 0.01 3.08 -7.47
C THR A 19 -0.43 4.34 -8.19
N LEU A 20 -1.08 4.18 -9.35
CA LEU A 20 -1.74 5.24 -10.09
C LEU A 20 -3.19 5.35 -9.62
N PHE A 21 -3.57 6.52 -9.16
CA PHE A 21 -4.93 6.89 -8.77
C PHE A 21 -5.56 7.63 -9.94
N CYS A 22 -6.67 7.14 -10.47
CA CYS A 22 -7.31 7.73 -11.64
C CYS A 22 -8.80 7.43 -11.69
N GLU A 23 -9.53 8.18 -12.51
CA GLU A 23 -10.93 7.88 -12.85
C GLU A 23 -11.04 6.60 -13.69
N PRO A 24 -12.19 5.91 -13.68
CA PRO A 24 -12.40 4.69 -14.48
C PRO A 24 -12.29 4.93 -16.00
N ASP A 25 -12.55 6.15 -16.46
CA ASP A 25 -12.45 6.57 -17.86
C ASP A 25 -11.05 7.10 -18.24
N PHE A 26 -10.08 7.03 -17.33
CA PHE A 26 -8.71 7.47 -17.62
C PHE A 26 -8.12 6.64 -18.77
N PRO A 27 -7.50 7.28 -19.78
CA PRO A 27 -7.13 6.58 -21.01
C PRO A 27 -6.16 5.41 -20.75
N VAL A 28 -6.59 4.20 -21.11
CA VAL A 28 -5.82 2.95 -20.95
C VAL A 28 -4.44 3.03 -21.63
N GLY A 29 -4.34 3.72 -22.77
CA GLY A 29 -3.06 4.00 -23.43
C GLY A 29 -2.08 4.81 -22.58
N ARG A 30 -2.56 5.80 -21.82
CA ARG A 30 -1.72 6.58 -20.89
C ARG A 30 -1.29 5.75 -19.68
N ILE A 31 -2.14 4.85 -19.19
CA ILE A 31 -1.78 3.89 -18.13
C ILE A 31 -0.63 3.00 -18.61
N ALA A 32 -0.75 2.42 -19.80
CA ALA A 32 0.24 1.53 -20.40
C ALA A 32 1.59 2.22 -20.61
N GLU A 33 1.56 3.45 -21.11
CA GLU A 33 2.75 4.27 -21.31
C GLU A 33 3.45 4.56 -19.97
N PHE A 34 2.70 5.03 -18.98
CA PHE A 34 3.22 5.35 -17.64
C PHE A 34 3.80 4.13 -16.93
N PHE A 35 3.09 3.01 -16.88
CA PHE A 35 3.57 1.80 -16.20
C PHE A 35 4.78 1.17 -16.90
N THR A 36 4.88 1.27 -18.23
CA THR A 36 6.06 0.83 -18.97
C THR A 36 7.29 1.66 -18.58
N ALA A 37 7.13 2.97 -18.42
CA ALA A 37 8.20 3.89 -18.06
C ALA A 37 8.64 3.76 -16.59
N VAL A 38 7.69 3.54 -15.68
CA VAL A 38 7.92 3.44 -14.24
C VAL A 38 8.77 2.22 -13.86
N ARG A 39 8.55 1.07 -14.51
CA ARG A 39 9.20 -0.21 -14.15
C ARG A 39 10.74 -0.15 -14.11
N PRO A 40 11.43 0.42 -15.11
CA PRO A 40 12.88 0.57 -15.08
C PRO A 40 13.37 1.88 -14.44
N ALA A 41 12.47 2.82 -14.07
CA ALA A 41 12.87 4.17 -13.71
C ALA A 41 13.62 4.24 -12.37
N PHE A 42 13.22 3.43 -11.40
CA PHE A 42 13.73 3.53 -10.04
C PHE A 42 15.03 2.75 -9.85
N PRO A 43 15.92 3.21 -8.95
CA PRO A 43 17.17 2.52 -8.62
C PRO A 43 16.96 1.28 -7.74
N TYR A 44 15.72 0.98 -7.35
CA TYR A 44 15.33 -0.15 -6.50
C TYR A 44 14.36 -1.06 -7.26
N PRO A 45 14.34 -2.37 -6.98
CA PRO A 45 13.39 -3.29 -7.61
C PRO A 45 11.95 -2.85 -7.35
N LEU A 46 11.17 -2.71 -8.43
CA LEU A 46 9.72 -2.50 -8.38
C LEU A 46 9.00 -3.83 -8.49
N GLN A 47 8.22 -4.18 -7.46
CA GLN A 47 7.48 -5.45 -7.44
C GLN A 47 6.19 -5.38 -8.27
N THR A 48 5.37 -4.34 -8.10
CA THR A 48 4.06 -4.23 -8.76
C THR A 48 3.71 -2.81 -9.18
N THR A 49 2.96 -2.67 -10.27
CA THR A 49 2.26 -1.42 -10.63
C THR A 49 0.77 -1.63 -10.38
N ARG A 50 0.08 -0.65 -9.80
CA ARG A 50 -1.31 -0.83 -9.33
C ARG A 50 -2.20 0.32 -9.75
N LEU A 51 -3.48 0.05 -9.94
CA LEU A 51 -4.51 1.05 -10.17
C LEU A 51 -5.42 1.18 -8.95
N ALA A 52 -5.68 2.40 -8.50
CA ALA A 52 -6.66 2.66 -7.46
C ALA A 52 -7.74 3.60 -8.00
N LEU A 53 -8.98 3.14 -7.98
CA LEU A 53 -10.13 3.84 -8.56
C LEU A 53 -10.96 4.53 -7.47
N PRO A 54 -11.88 5.42 -7.85
CA PRO A 54 -12.87 5.94 -6.91
C PRO A 54 -13.75 4.82 -6.35
N PRO A 55 -14.48 5.07 -5.26
CA PRO A 55 -15.46 4.12 -4.74
C PRO A 55 -16.34 3.52 -5.83
N PHE A 56 -16.27 2.19 -6.06
CA PHE A 56 -17.03 1.55 -7.13
C PHE A 56 -18.54 1.79 -7.13
N PRO A 57 -19.24 2.01 -5.99
CA PRO A 57 -20.64 2.38 -6.04
C PRO A 57 -20.95 3.65 -6.85
N ASP A 58 -19.94 4.50 -7.08
CA ASP A 58 -20.10 5.77 -7.80
C ASP A 58 -19.98 5.62 -9.34
N TRP A 59 -19.48 4.48 -9.84
CA TRP A 59 -19.19 4.32 -11.28
C TRP A 59 -19.45 2.92 -11.84
N TRP A 60 -19.53 1.89 -10.99
CA TRP A 60 -19.71 0.50 -11.41
C TRP A 60 -21.11 0.27 -12.00
N PRO A 61 -21.24 -0.21 -13.25
CA PRO A 61 -22.54 -0.53 -13.83
C PRO A 61 -23.11 -1.82 -13.23
N GLU A 62 -24.43 -1.86 -12.97
CA GLU A 62 -25.09 -3.03 -12.36
C GLU A 62 -24.92 -4.32 -13.18
N ASP A 63 -24.73 -4.22 -14.50
CA ASP A 63 -24.50 -5.30 -15.46
C ASP A 63 -23.05 -5.40 -15.96
N GLY A 64 -22.10 -4.74 -15.29
CA GLY A 64 -20.70 -4.74 -15.66
C GLY A 64 -20.04 -6.13 -15.59
N ASP A 65 -19.12 -6.40 -16.51
CA ASP A 65 -18.27 -7.58 -16.47
C ASP A 65 -16.91 -7.27 -15.80
N PRO A 66 -16.68 -7.72 -14.55
CA PRO A 66 -15.41 -7.50 -13.85
C PRO A 66 -14.21 -8.16 -14.51
N ARG A 67 -14.41 -9.22 -15.30
CA ARG A 67 -13.31 -9.89 -16.00
C ARG A 67 -12.82 -9.06 -17.16
N GLN A 68 -13.74 -8.59 -18.00
CA GLN A 68 -13.40 -7.74 -19.14
C GLN A 68 -12.61 -6.50 -18.70
N LEU A 69 -13.09 -5.85 -17.64
CA LEU A 69 -12.45 -4.65 -17.11
C LEU A 69 -11.06 -4.94 -16.52
N ALA A 70 -10.92 -6.02 -15.74
CA ALA A 70 -9.63 -6.44 -15.21
C ALA A 70 -8.63 -6.80 -16.33
N GLU A 71 -9.07 -7.51 -17.36
CA GLU A 71 -8.24 -7.87 -18.52
C GLU A 71 -7.71 -6.64 -19.26
N GLU A 72 -8.54 -5.62 -19.46
CA GLU A 72 -8.14 -4.36 -20.11
C GLU A 72 -7.05 -3.63 -19.31
N TRP A 73 -7.21 -3.50 -17.99
CA TRP A 73 -6.22 -2.83 -17.16
C TRP A 73 -4.95 -3.66 -16.92
N GLN A 74 -5.05 -4.98 -16.87
CA GLN A 74 -3.89 -5.85 -16.87
C GLN A 74 -3.11 -5.76 -18.18
N ALA A 75 -3.79 -5.65 -19.33
CA ALA A 75 -3.15 -5.42 -20.61
C ALA A 75 -2.42 -4.06 -20.65
N ALA A 76 -2.89 -3.06 -19.90
CA ALA A 76 -2.19 -1.81 -19.66
C ALA A 76 -1.07 -1.89 -18.61
N GLY A 77 -0.80 -3.07 -18.07
CA GLY A 77 0.32 -3.32 -17.16
C GLY A 77 0.03 -3.16 -15.68
N ALA A 78 -1.25 -3.04 -15.27
CA ALA A 78 -1.62 -3.10 -13.86
C ALA A 78 -1.48 -4.55 -13.33
N SER A 79 -0.70 -4.75 -12.27
CA SER A 79 -0.62 -6.03 -11.57
C SER A 79 -1.86 -6.28 -10.72
N TYR A 80 -2.38 -5.23 -10.09
CA TYR A 80 -3.58 -5.26 -9.23
C TYR A 80 -4.39 -3.99 -9.39
N ILE A 81 -5.70 -4.11 -9.18
CA ILE A 81 -6.66 -3.00 -9.31
C ILE A 81 -7.54 -2.95 -8.06
N SER A 82 -7.58 -1.79 -7.40
CA SER A 82 -8.54 -1.49 -6.35
C SER A 82 -9.75 -0.79 -6.96
N LEU A 83 -10.91 -1.40 -6.82
CA LEU A 83 -12.20 -0.85 -7.21
C LEU A 83 -12.66 0.28 -6.27
N GLY A 84 -11.97 0.50 -5.15
CA GLY A 84 -12.36 1.46 -4.13
C GLY A 84 -13.43 0.94 -3.15
N PRO A 85 -13.73 1.71 -2.09
CA PRO A 85 -14.57 1.25 -1.00
C PRO A 85 -16.07 1.39 -1.22
N VAL A 86 -16.87 0.57 -0.54
CA VAL A 86 -18.23 0.96 -0.15
C VAL A 86 -18.13 1.86 1.09
N LEU A 87 -18.21 3.18 0.89
CA LEU A 87 -18.20 4.19 1.96
C LEU A 87 -19.50 4.20 2.77
N LEU A 88 -19.47 4.81 3.96
CA LEU A 88 -20.63 4.90 4.85
C LEU A 88 -21.82 5.61 4.19
N ARG A 89 -21.56 6.57 3.29
CA ARG A 89 -22.59 7.27 2.51
C ARG A 89 -23.31 6.38 1.49
N HIS A 90 -22.72 5.25 1.11
CA HIS A 90 -23.29 4.35 0.11
C HIS A 90 -24.27 3.37 0.74
N GLU A 91 -25.28 3.00 -0.04
CA GLU A 91 -26.24 1.97 0.36
C GLU A 91 -25.54 0.64 0.66
N ALA A 92 -26.00 -0.06 1.69
CA ALA A 92 -25.42 -1.33 2.09
C ALA A 92 -25.50 -2.43 1.02
N ARG A 93 -26.44 -2.34 0.07
CA ARG A 93 -26.59 -3.32 -1.03
C ARG A 93 -25.33 -3.49 -1.88
N TRP A 94 -24.47 -2.48 -1.94
CA TRP A 94 -23.20 -2.55 -2.68
C TRP A 94 -22.22 -3.54 -2.05
N ILE A 95 -22.32 -3.79 -0.74
CA ILE A 95 -21.51 -4.80 -0.05
C ILE A 95 -21.82 -6.20 -0.59
N ASP A 96 -23.09 -6.47 -0.90
CA ASP A 96 -23.54 -7.77 -1.37
C ASP A 96 -23.00 -8.13 -2.78
N GLN A 97 -22.50 -7.14 -3.53
CA GLN A 97 -21.87 -7.34 -4.83
C GLN A 97 -20.39 -7.75 -4.73
N ILE A 98 -19.70 -7.37 -3.65
CA ILE A 98 -18.26 -7.59 -3.49
C ILE A 98 -17.86 -9.07 -3.68
N PRO A 99 -18.56 -10.08 -3.13
CA PRO A 99 -18.18 -11.47 -3.33
C PRO A 99 -18.14 -11.88 -4.80
N ALA A 100 -19.08 -11.40 -5.62
CA ALA A 100 -19.11 -11.71 -7.04
C ALA A 100 -17.95 -11.03 -7.80
N LEU A 101 -17.64 -9.78 -7.46
CA LEU A 101 -16.51 -9.04 -8.03
C LEU A 101 -15.18 -9.74 -7.72
N LEU A 102 -14.97 -10.15 -6.46
CA LEU A 102 -13.74 -10.82 -6.02
C LEU A 102 -13.64 -12.29 -6.48
N ALA A 103 -14.76 -12.94 -6.78
CA ALA A 103 -14.75 -14.30 -7.35
C ALA A 103 -14.47 -14.31 -8.86
N ALA A 104 -14.56 -13.15 -9.53
CA ALA A 104 -14.39 -13.07 -10.96
C ALA A 104 -12.92 -13.23 -11.40
N THR A 105 -12.00 -12.61 -10.66
CA THR A 105 -10.55 -12.61 -10.93
C THR A 105 -9.76 -12.48 -9.62
N ASP A 106 -8.46 -12.78 -9.66
CA ASP A 106 -7.53 -12.68 -8.53
C ASP A 106 -6.72 -11.38 -8.49
N VAL A 107 -7.16 -10.36 -9.24
CA VAL A 107 -6.46 -9.06 -9.32
C VAL A 107 -7.28 -7.87 -8.86
N LEU A 108 -8.58 -8.07 -8.63
CA LEU A 108 -9.48 -7.03 -8.14
C LEU A 108 -9.46 -7.02 -6.61
N PHE A 109 -9.40 -5.81 -6.06
CA PHE A 109 -9.48 -5.53 -4.64
C PHE A 109 -10.69 -4.64 -4.38
N ALA A 110 -11.34 -4.86 -3.24
CA ALA A 110 -12.45 -4.04 -2.79
C ALA A 110 -12.36 -3.81 -1.28
N SER A 111 -13.04 -2.78 -0.80
CA SER A 111 -13.04 -2.45 0.61
C SER A 111 -14.39 -1.94 1.09
N VAL A 112 -14.61 -1.94 2.41
CA VAL A 112 -15.84 -1.45 3.03
C VAL A 112 -15.45 -0.54 4.18
N GLU A 113 -15.89 0.71 4.16
CA GLU A 113 -15.69 1.63 5.27
C GLU A 113 -16.59 1.24 6.43
N ILE A 114 -16.02 1.02 7.62
CA ILE A 114 -16.74 0.77 8.88
C ILE A 114 -16.65 1.96 9.83
N ALA A 115 -15.65 2.83 9.63
CA ALA A 115 -15.53 4.09 10.35
C ALA A 115 -14.88 5.16 9.47
N ASP A 116 -15.46 6.36 9.45
CA ASP A 116 -14.96 7.48 8.66
C ASP A 116 -13.80 8.23 9.36
N THR A 117 -13.21 9.18 8.64
CA THR A 117 -12.12 10.03 9.16
C THR A 117 -12.60 11.14 10.12
N HIS A 118 -13.90 11.25 10.33
CA HIS A 118 -14.52 12.19 11.28
C HIS A 118 -14.86 11.52 12.62
N GLY A 119 -14.48 10.25 12.80
CA GLY A 119 -14.68 9.48 14.03
C GLY A 119 -16.07 8.86 14.15
N GLN A 120 -16.87 8.82 13.08
CA GLN A 120 -18.11 8.07 13.06
C GLN A 120 -17.82 6.58 12.83
N ILE A 121 -18.40 5.72 13.67
CA ILE A 121 -18.32 4.27 13.56
C ILE A 121 -19.72 3.72 13.30
N ASP A 122 -19.88 2.94 12.24
CA ASP A 122 -21.14 2.27 11.92
C ASP A 122 -21.08 0.80 12.37
N THR A 123 -21.70 0.52 13.51
CA THR A 123 -21.76 -0.85 14.06
C THR A 123 -22.52 -1.85 13.18
N GLY A 124 -23.51 -1.39 12.40
CA GLY A 124 -24.23 -2.24 11.45
C GLY A 124 -23.30 -2.63 10.30
N ARG A 125 -22.53 -1.66 9.81
CA ARG A 125 -21.48 -1.88 8.81
C ARG A 125 -20.37 -2.80 9.31
N CYS A 126 -19.95 -2.69 10.58
CA CYS A 126 -19.03 -3.65 11.19
C CYS A 126 -19.56 -5.09 11.13
N GLN A 127 -20.84 -5.30 11.44
CA GLN A 127 -21.46 -6.63 11.38
C GLN A 127 -21.57 -7.14 9.93
N GLN A 128 -21.89 -6.27 8.98
CA GLN A 128 -21.92 -6.61 7.56
C GLN A 128 -20.53 -6.99 7.04
N ALA A 129 -19.51 -6.18 7.35
CA ALA A 129 -18.12 -6.47 6.99
C ALA A 129 -17.65 -7.81 7.59
N ALA A 130 -18.01 -8.12 8.85
CA ALA A 130 -17.68 -9.40 9.46
C ALA A 130 -18.30 -10.60 8.72
N ARG A 131 -19.57 -10.47 8.27
CA ARG A 131 -20.22 -11.51 7.44
C ARG A 131 -19.58 -11.60 6.06
N LEU A 132 -19.26 -10.46 5.45
CA LEU A 132 -18.59 -10.40 4.15
C LEU A 132 -17.24 -11.12 4.21
N ILE A 133 -16.42 -10.89 5.24
CA ILE A 133 -15.13 -11.58 5.44
C ILE A 133 -15.32 -13.10 5.51
N GLN A 134 -16.39 -13.59 6.13
CA GLN A 134 -16.71 -15.02 6.13
C GLN A 134 -17.07 -15.52 4.74
N THR A 135 -17.92 -14.78 4.00
CA THR A 135 -18.29 -15.13 2.63
C THR A 135 -17.09 -15.12 1.68
N VAL A 136 -16.26 -14.08 1.73
CA VAL A 136 -15.07 -13.93 0.87
C VAL A 136 -14.00 -14.98 1.19
N SER A 137 -13.89 -15.41 2.44
CA SER A 137 -13.01 -16.53 2.81
C SER A 137 -13.37 -17.86 2.12
N GLN A 138 -14.60 -18.01 1.65
CA GLN A 138 -15.07 -19.23 0.97
C GLN A 138 -14.86 -19.20 -0.54
N ILE A 139 -14.46 -18.06 -1.13
CA ILE A 139 -14.20 -17.92 -2.57
C ILE A 139 -13.05 -18.85 -2.99
N LEU A 140 -11.98 -18.91 -2.18
CA LEU A 140 -10.82 -19.76 -2.42
C LEU A 140 -10.70 -20.81 -1.29
N PRO A 141 -10.34 -22.08 -1.59
CA PRO A 141 -10.35 -23.17 -0.61
C PRO A 141 -9.49 -22.95 0.65
N ASN A 142 -8.48 -22.09 0.56
CA ASN A 142 -7.53 -21.78 1.63
C ASN A 142 -7.82 -20.44 2.35
N GLY A 143 -8.96 -19.81 2.09
CA GLY A 143 -9.29 -18.50 2.70
C GLY A 143 -8.61 -17.30 2.04
N PHE A 144 -7.80 -17.52 0.99
CA PHE A 144 -6.96 -16.47 0.40
C PHE A 144 -7.76 -15.37 -0.30
N GLY A 145 -9.06 -15.56 -0.53
CA GLY A 145 -9.95 -14.50 -1.02
C GLY A 145 -9.94 -13.26 -0.12
N ASN A 146 -9.70 -13.42 1.18
CA ASN A 146 -9.61 -12.29 2.12
C ASN A 146 -8.38 -11.40 1.90
N LEU A 147 -7.39 -11.82 1.10
CA LEU A 147 -6.32 -10.91 0.66
C LEU A 147 -6.89 -9.71 -0.10
N TYR A 148 -7.97 -9.93 -0.86
CA TYR A 148 -8.55 -8.96 -1.79
C TYR A 148 -9.60 -8.05 -1.15
N LEU A 149 -9.85 -8.20 0.16
CA LEU A 149 -10.87 -7.47 0.89
C LEU A 149 -10.29 -6.79 2.13
N THR A 150 -10.79 -5.59 2.46
CA THR A 150 -10.57 -4.99 3.79
C THR A 150 -11.76 -4.20 4.32
N ALA A 151 -11.83 -4.12 5.65
CA ALA A 151 -12.69 -3.17 6.35
C ALA A 151 -11.86 -1.94 6.73
N LEU A 152 -12.26 -0.75 6.25
CA LEU A 152 -11.55 0.50 6.48
C LEU A 152 -12.08 1.21 7.72
N ALA A 153 -11.16 1.65 8.57
CA ALA A 153 -11.47 2.52 9.70
C ALA A 153 -10.48 3.68 9.69
N ASN A 154 -10.99 4.90 9.54
CA ASN A 154 -10.17 6.11 9.51
C ASN A 154 -9.06 6.07 8.42
N CYS A 155 -9.42 5.60 7.22
CA CYS A 155 -8.50 5.51 6.09
C CYS A 155 -8.81 6.59 5.04
N PRO A 156 -8.04 7.70 4.97
CA PRO A 156 -8.20 8.67 3.90
C PRO A 156 -7.79 8.09 2.53
N PRO A 157 -8.24 8.70 1.42
CA PRO A 157 -7.84 8.32 0.07
C PRO A 157 -6.35 8.57 -0.17
N GLY A 158 -5.78 7.92 -1.19
CA GLY A 158 -4.41 8.19 -1.67
C GLY A 158 -3.29 7.34 -1.06
N SER A 159 -3.57 6.42 -0.11
CA SER A 159 -2.56 5.44 0.31
C SER A 159 -2.22 4.49 -0.84
N PRO A 160 -0.93 4.24 -1.15
CA PRO A 160 -0.54 3.34 -2.23
C PRO A 160 -0.59 1.85 -1.84
N PHE A 161 -0.91 1.52 -0.58
CA PHE A 161 -0.98 0.14 -0.11
C PHE A 161 -2.34 -0.50 -0.34
N PHE A 162 -2.33 -1.72 -0.88
CA PHE A 162 -3.52 -2.54 -1.00
C PHE A 162 -3.68 -3.39 0.26
N PRO A 163 -4.92 -3.70 0.67
CA PRO A 163 -6.22 -3.45 0.00
C PRO A 163 -6.86 -2.07 0.28
N VAL A 164 -6.15 -1.13 0.90
CA VAL A 164 -6.72 0.16 1.36
C VAL A 164 -6.82 1.21 0.25
N ALA A 165 -5.93 1.18 -0.75
CA ALA A 165 -5.83 2.22 -1.77
C ALA A 165 -7.14 2.53 -2.51
N TYR A 166 -7.50 3.80 -2.60
CA TYR A 166 -8.58 4.29 -3.46
C TYR A 166 -8.34 5.74 -3.87
N HIS A 167 -8.90 6.13 -5.01
CA HIS A 167 -8.92 7.50 -5.50
C HIS A 167 -10.11 8.26 -4.92
N GLN A 168 -9.97 9.57 -4.73
CA GLN A 168 -11.09 10.42 -4.26
C GLN A 168 -11.81 11.16 -5.39
N GLY A 169 -11.41 10.88 -6.62
CA GLY A 169 -11.85 11.58 -7.82
C GLY A 169 -10.98 12.79 -8.16
N GLY A 170 -11.14 13.30 -9.38
CA GLY A 170 -10.35 14.39 -9.92
C GLY A 170 -9.11 13.93 -10.71
N PRO A 171 -8.13 14.82 -10.95
CA PRO A 171 -6.97 14.52 -11.79
C PRO A 171 -6.20 13.28 -11.31
N ALA A 172 -5.71 12.50 -12.26
CA ALA A 172 -4.89 11.33 -11.95
C ALA A 172 -3.58 11.76 -11.26
N HIS A 173 -3.10 10.95 -10.32
CA HIS A 173 -1.83 11.16 -9.62
C HIS A 173 -1.26 9.80 -9.22
N PHE A 174 0.00 9.74 -8.78
CA PHE A 174 0.60 8.49 -8.31
C PHE A 174 1.38 8.63 -7.01
N ALA A 175 1.45 7.54 -6.26
CA ALA A 175 2.26 7.42 -5.04
C ALA A 175 3.06 6.12 -5.03
N ILE A 176 4.09 6.10 -4.19
CA ILE A 176 5.04 4.99 -4.07
C ILE A 176 4.89 4.33 -2.70
N ALA A 177 4.73 3.00 -2.68
CA ALA A 177 4.73 2.20 -1.47
C ALA A 177 6.08 1.50 -1.33
N VAL A 178 6.75 1.65 -0.19
CA VAL A 178 8.10 1.12 0.05
C VAL A 178 8.07 0.11 1.20
N GLU A 179 8.69 -1.05 0.98
CA GLU A 179 9.01 -2.02 2.05
C GLU A 179 10.38 -1.66 2.64
N SER A 180 10.42 -1.36 3.94
CA SER A 180 11.59 -0.78 4.62
C SER A 180 11.96 -1.46 5.94
N ALA A 181 11.46 -2.69 6.17
CA ALA A 181 11.77 -3.45 7.38
C ALA A 181 13.28 -3.72 7.56
N ASP A 182 14.01 -3.90 6.45
CA ASP A 182 15.46 -4.04 6.40
C ASP A 182 16.19 -2.77 6.86
N ILE A 183 15.70 -1.59 6.43
CA ILE A 183 16.23 -0.30 6.85
C ILE A 183 16.14 -0.17 8.37
N ALA A 184 14.97 -0.47 8.95
CA ALA A 184 14.78 -0.42 10.40
C ALA A 184 15.69 -1.42 11.13
N LEU A 185 15.75 -2.66 10.66
CA LEU A 185 16.59 -3.69 11.27
C LEU A 185 18.07 -3.27 11.28
N GLN A 186 18.59 -2.81 10.14
CA GLN A 186 19.99 -2.37 10.02
C GLN A 186 20.29 -1.14 10.86
N ALA A 187 19.40 -0.13 10.85
CA ALA A 187 19.57 1.09 11.64
C ALA A 187 19.65 0.80 13.14
N ILE A 188 18.83 -0.13 13.63
CA ILE A 188 18.79 -0.52 15.03
C ILE A 188 19.98 -1.42 15.41
N GLN A 189 20.29 -2.44 14.62
CA GLN A 189 21.39 -3.38 14.91
C GLN A 189 22.77 -2.73 14.89
N SER A 190 22.95 -1.67 14.08
CA SER A 190 24.22 -0.94 13.97
C SER A 190 24.43 0.09 15.08
N ALA A 191 23.41 0.39 15.88
CA ALA A 191 23.44 1.43 16.89
C ALA A 191 23.92 0.93 18.26
N SER A 192 24.64 1.78 18.97
CA SER A 192 25.08 1.55 20.36
C SER A 192 24.12 2.12 21.40
N SER A 193 23.14 2.92 20.97
CA SER A 193 22.14 3.55 21.83
C SER A 193 20.81 3.78 21.09
N LEU A 194 19.72 3.97 21.85
CA LEU A 194 18.40 4.30 21.26
C LEU A 194 18.43 5.62 20.49
N SER A 195 19.21 6.61 20.94
CA SER A 195 19.33 7.89 20.23
C SER A 195 19.99 7.71 18.87
N GLU A 196 21.04 6.88 18.81
CA GLU A 196 21.74 6.56 17.57
C GLU A 196 20.86 5.73 16.63
N ALA A 197 20.12 4.74 17.16
CA ALA A 197 19.19 3.93 16.37
C ALA A 197 18.12 4.79 15.70
N ARG A 198 17.56 5.76 16.44
CA ARG A 198 16.56 6.71 15.90
C ARG A 198 17.16 7.57 14.80
N GLN A 199 18.34 8.15 15.03
CA GLN A 199 19.01 9.00 14.06
C GLN A 199 19.34 8.23 12.77
N ASN A 200 19.88 7.02 12.91
CA ASN A 200 20.20 6.16 11.77
C ASN A 200 18.95 5.81 10.94
N LEU A 201 17.82 5.54 11.61
CA LEU A 201 16.56 5.22 10.95
C LEU A 201 16.02 6.41 10.15
N ILE A 202 15.99 7.60 10.77
CA ILE A 202 15.58 8.86 10.12
C ILE A 202 16.45 9.12 8.89
N GLU A 203 17.77 9.11 9.04
CA GLU A 203 18.71 9.41 7.95
C GLU A 203 18.56 8.42 6.79
N ALA A 204 18.32 7.14 7.08
CA ALA A 204 18.14 6.12 6.06
C ALA A 204 16.82 6.29 5.30
N ILE A 205 15.71 6.57 6.00
CA ILE A 205 14.40 6.85 5.38
C ILE A 205 14.47 8.13 4.54
N GLU A 206 15.01 9.23 5.09
CA GLU A 206 15.14 10.50 4.37
C GLU A 206 16.02 10.37 3.12
N THR A 207 17.12 9.65 3.22
CA THR A 207 18.01 9.40 2.08
C THR A 207 17.31 8.60 0.98
N ALA A 208 16.55 7.55 1.36
CA ALA A 208 15.78 6.76 0.41
C ALA A 208 14.66 7.59 -0.23
N ALA A 209 13.91 8.33 0.59
CA ALA A 209 12.81 9.19 0.16
C ALA A 209 13.29 10.26 -0.83
N PHE A 210 14.43 10.90 -0.56
CA PHE A 210 15.03 11.90 -1.45
C PHE A 210 15.33 11.31 -2.84
N ARG A 211 15.98 10.14 -2.89
CA ARG A 211 16.31 9.46 -4.16
C ARG A 211 15.06 9.09 -4.96
N LEU A 212 14.07 8.52 -4.29
CA LEU A 212 12.80 8.15 -4.91
C LEU A 212 12.04 9.38 -5.42
N THR A 213 12.05 10.47 -4.65
CA THR A 213 11.35 11.72 -5.00
C THR A 213 11.93 12.36 -6.27
N LEU A 214 13.25 12.34 -6.46
CA LEU A 214 13.87 12.86 -7.70
C LEU A 214 13.34 12.12 -8.94
N THR A 215 13.41 10.78 -8.94
CA THR A 215 12.88 9.97 -10.04
C THR A 215 11.37 10.14 -10.22
N ALA A 216 10.62 10.22 -9.12
CA ALA A 216 9.17 10.41 -9.17
C ALA A 216 8.79 11.76 -9.78
N GLN A 217 9.52 12.83 -9.46
CA GLN A 217 9.25 14.15 -10.02
C GLN A 217 9.55 14.20 -11.52
N GLU A 218 10.63 13.56 -11.98
CA GLU A 218 10.94 13.44 -13.41
C GLU A 218 9.83 12.70 -14.18
N LEU A 219 9.30 11.61 -13.60
CA LEU A 219 8.15 10.89 -14.15
C LEU A 219 6.89 11.76 -14.16
N ALA A 220 6.64 12.51 -13.08
CA ALA A 220 5.47 13.37 -12.97
C ALA A 220 5.47 14.47 -14.05
N ASP A 221 6.61 15.12 -14.26
CA ASP A 221 6.78 16.17 -15.26
C ASP A 221 6.71 15.62 -16.69
N THR A 222 7.28 14.43 -16.93
CA THR A 222 7.30 13.79 -18.26
C THR A 222 5.92 13.33 -18.70
N TYR A 223 5.16 12.72 -17.79
CA TYR A 223 3.87 12.10 -18.11
C TYR A 223 2.68 12.98 -17.79
N ASP A 224 2.86 14.16 -17.20
CA ASP A 224 1.78 15.03 -16.71
C ASP A 224 0.81 14.27 -15.79
N ILE A 225 1.41 13.55 -14.82
CA ILE A 225 0.70 12.81 -13.77
C ILE A 225 1.39 13.17 -12.44
N PRO A 226 0.80 14.06 -11.62
CA PRO A 226 1.41 14.51 -10.37
C PRO A 226 1.83 13.37 -9.44
N PHE A 227 2.99 13.55 -8.81
CA PHE A 227 3.46 12.70 -7.73
C PHE A 227 2.89 13.18 -6.39
N SER A 228 2.21 12.32 -5.64
CA SER A 228 1.52 12.67 -4.40
C SER A 228 2.23 12.23 -3.12
N GLY A 229 3.31 11.44 -3.21
CA GLY A 229 4.17 11.11 -2.06
C GLY A 229 4.61 9.65 -1.97
N ILE A 230 5.30 9.35 -0.88
CA ILE A 230 5.85 8.03 -0.54
C ILE A 230 5.26 7.58 0.79
N ASP A 231 4.83 6.33 0.84
CA ASP A 231 4.39 5.67 2.06
C ASP A 231 5.39 4.54 2.40
N PHE A 232 6.11 4.72 3.51
CA PHE A 232 7.07 3.75 4.01
C PHE A 232 6.37 2.80 4.97
N SER A 233 6.39 1.52 4.64
CA SER A 233 5.94 0.47 5.52
C SER A 233 7.10 -0.37 5.99
N LEU A 234 7.09 -0.63 7.29
CA LEU A 234 7.97 -1.60 7.93
C LEU A 234 7.33 -2.99 7.94
N ALA A 235 6.26 -3.20 7.17
CA ALA A 235 5.65 -4.51 7.04
C ALA A 235 6.71 -5.54 6.61
N PRO A 236 6.80 -6.68 7.32
CA PRO A 236 7.88 -7.62 7.11
C PRO A 236 7.72 -8.36 5.78
N PHE A 237 8.85 -8.65 5.15
CA PHE A 237 8.93 -9.81 4.25
C PHE A 237 9.23 -11.04 5.12
N PRO A 238 8.80 -12.27 4.76
CA PRO A 238 8.96 -13.45 5.61
C PRO A 238 10.40 -13.99 5.64
N THR A 239 11.40 -13.11 5.80
CA THR A 239 12.81 -13.46 5.96
C THR A 239 13.41 -12.70 7.16
N ASP A 240 14.34 -13.34 7.85
CA ASP A 240 14.91 -12.80 9.10
C ASP A 240 15.68 -11.48 8.87
N ASP A 241 16.25 -11.30 7.68
CA ASP A 241 16.98 -10.10 7.25
C ASP A 241 16.07 -8.93 6.84
N LYS A 242 14.75 -9.16 6.74
CA LYS A 242 13.72 -8.15 6.42
C LYS A 242 12.58 -8.19 7.43
N SER A 243 12.94 -8.28 8.72
CA SER A 243 12.00 -8.55 9.81
C SER A 243 11.80 -7.35 10.74
N LEU A 244 10.59 -6.78 10.74
CA LEU A 244 10.18 -5.83 11.77
C LEU A 244 10.19 -6.46 13.16
N GLY A 245 9.79 -7.74 13.28
CA GLY A 245 9.88 -8.44 14.56
C GLY A 245 11.31 -8.47 15.09
N GLY A 246 12.28 -8.79 14.22
CA GLY A 246 13.70 -8.76 14.55
C GLY A 246 14.19 -7.35 14.89
N ALA A 247 13.70 -6.32 14.20
CA ALA A 247 14.04 -4.93 14.47
C ALA A 247 13.54 -4.49 15.87
N LEU A 248 12.33 -4.88 16.25
CA LEU A 248 11.76 -4.61 17.56
C LEU A 248 12.48 -5.38 18.67
N GLU A 249 12.86 -6.63 18.44
CA GLU A 249 13.63 -7.44 19.38
C GLU A 249 15.06 -6.88 19.56
N ALA A 250 15.66 -6.35 18.50
CA ALA A 250 16.98 -5.69 18.56
C ALA A 250 17.01 -4.42 19.43
N LEU A 251 15.85 -3.81 19.73
CA LEU A 251 15.75 -2.73 20.73
C LEU A 251 15.83 -3.23 22.18
N GLY A 252 16.05 -4.52 22.40
CA GLY A 252 16.20 -5.15 23.71
C GLY A 252 14.94 -5.84 24.21
N VAL A 253 13.93 -6.03 23.37
CA VAL A 253 12.73 -6.82 23.71
C VAL A 253 13.10 -8.31 23.60
N PRO A 254 12.94 -9.13 24.65
CA PRO A 254 13.37 -10.53 24.62
C PRO A 254 12.62 -11.39 23.58
N GLN A 255 11.35 -11.06 23.34
CA GLN A 255 10.48 -11.67 22.35
C GLN A 255 9.32 -10.72 22.03
N LEU A 256 9.00 -10.51 20.75
CA LEU A 256 7.87 -9.69 20.35
C LEU A 256 6.56 -10.17 21.02
N GLY A 257 5.81 -9.24 21.61
CA GLY A 257 4.64 -9.51 22.44
C GLY A 257 4.91 -9.46 23.94
N SER A 258 6.18 -9.50 24.36
CA SER A 258 6.59 -9.33 25.76
C SER A 258 6.48 -7.87 26.23
N ALA A 259 6.65 -7.65 27.54
CA ALA A 259 6.78 -6.30 28.10
C ALA A 259 7.91 -5.53 27.38
N GLY A 260 7.61 -4.28 26.99
CA GLY A 260 8.50 -3.44 26.17
C GLY A 260 8.17 -3.45 24.67
N SER A 261 7.40 -4.42 24.16
CA SER A 261 7.05 -4.46 22.73
C SER A 261 6.29 -3.22 22.24
N LEU A 262 5.40 -2.68 23.08
CA LEU A 262 4.67 -1.45 22.74
C LEU A 262 5.61 -0.23 22.66
N PHE A 263 6.60 -0.16 23.55
CA PHE A 263 7.63 0.88 23.49
C PHE A 263 8.46 0.73 22.21
N ALA A 264 8.90 -0.49 21.88
CA ALA A 264 9.66 -0.74 20.66
C ALA A 264 8.86 -0.35 19.40
N ALA A 265 7.58 -0.73 19.33
CA ALA A 265 6.71 -0.35 18.21
C ALA A 265 6.52 1.16 18.12
N GLY A 266 6.28 1.84 19.25
CA GLY A 266 6.18 3.29 19.32
C GLY A 266 7.47 3.99 18.90
N PHE A 267 8.62 3.51 19.38
CA PHE A 267 9.94 4.05 19.05
C PHE A 267 10.18 4.08 17.54
N VAL A 268 9.86 2.98 16.86
CA VAL A 268 10.06 2.84 15.41
C VAL A 268 9.04 3.65 14.61
N THR A 269 7.80 3.78 15.10
CA THR A 269 6.74 4.56 14.43
C THR A 269 6.92 6.07 14.60
N GLU A 270 7.53 6.51 15.71
CA GLU A 270 7.83 7.92 16.00
C GLU A 270 9.10 8.44 15.34
N ALA A 271 10.01 7.55 14.95
CA ALA A 271 11.27 7.89 14.30
C ALA A 271 10.98 8.37 12.88
#